data_AF-A0A383BAD4-F1
#
_entry.id   AF-A0A383BAD4-F1
#
_cell.length_a   1.000
_cell.length_b   1.000
_cell.length_c   1.000
_cell.angle_alpha   90.00
_cell.angle_beta   90.00
_cell.angle_gamma   90.00
#
_symmetry.space_group_name_H-M   'P 1'
#
loop_
_entity.id
_entity.type
_entity.pdbx_description
1 polymer ?
#
loop_
_entity_poly.entity_id
_entity_poly.type
_entity_poly.pdbx_seq_one_letter_code
_entity_poly.pdbx_strand_id
1 'polypeptide(L)'
;MSEQEIVGWKYESGNLDKKTLHLVAMATHLAAGNGYCAKWRVKHAREAGATDAEIKETIGMAVRAGASVIYQEAIDNFPDDLTPPRRN
;
A
#
# COMPACT_ATOMS: atom_id res chain seq x y z
N MET A 1 -27.36 2.13 -6.07
CA MET A 1 -25.89 2.20 -5.97
C MET A 1 -25.36 0.77 -6.04
N SER A 2 -24.27 0.50 -6.77
CA SER A 2 -23.71 -0.85 -6.89
C SER A 2 -22.81 -1.20 -5.69
N GLU A 3 -22.65 -2.47 -5.37
CA GLU A 3 -21.71 -2.92 -4.35
C GLU A 3 -20.39 -3.31 -5.05
N GLN A 4 -19.25 -2.95 -4.46
CA GLN A 4 -17.94 -3.42 -4.95
C GLN A 4 -17.30 -4.34 -3.92
N GLU A 5 -16.82 -5.51 -4.36
CA GLU A 5 -16.10 -6.46 -3.52
C GLU A 5 -14.58 -6.30 -3.71
N ILE A 6 -13.87 -5.95 -2.64
CA ILE A 6 -12.42 -5.78 -2.60
C ILE A 6 -11.93 -6.49 -1.36
N VAL A 7 -10.92 -7.37 -1.49
CA VAL A 7 -10.37 -8.20 -0.39
C VAL A 7 -11.42 -8.98 0.42
N GLY A 8 -12.54 -9.35 -0.21
CA GLY A 8 -13.67 -10.01 0.45
C GLY A 8 -14.54 -9.06 1.30
N TRP A 9 -14.26 -7.75 1.26
CA TRP A 9 -15.02 -6.71 1.94
C TRP A 9 -15.91 -6.01 0.92
N LYS A 10 -17.15 -5.72 1.35
CA LYS A 10 -18.16 -5.04 0.55
C LYS A 10 -18.16 -3.56 0.93
N TYR A 11 -17.85 -2.72 -0.04
CA TYR A 11 -17.90 -1.27 0.12
C TYR A 11 -19.01 -0.69 -0.76
N GLU A 12 -19.61 0.42 -0.30
CA GLU A 12 -20.46 1.24 -1.15
C GLU A 12 -19.66 1.74 -2.35
N SER A 13 -20.15 1.48 -3.56
CA SER A 13 -19.49 2.00 -4.75
C SER A 13 -19.55 3.53 -4.77
N GLY A 14 -18.41 4.18 -5.00
CA GLY A 14 -18.35 5.60 -5.35
C GLY A 14 -17.50 6.48 -4.42
N ASN A 15 -17.20 6.04 -3.19
CA ASN A 15 -16.37 6.83 -2.27
C ASN A 15 -14.89 6.89 -2.67
N LEU A 16 -14.40 5.80 -3.29
CA LEU A 16 -13.15 5.78 -4.05
C LEU A 16 -13.47 5.20 -5.42
N ASP A 17 -12.83 5.74 -6.45
CA ASP A 17 -12.88 5.11 -7.78
C ASP A 17 -12.13 3.77 -7.77
N LYS A 18 -12.45 2.90 -8.72
CA LYS A 18 -11.89 1.54 -8.81
C LYS A 18 -10.36 1.54 -8.89
N LYS A 19 -9.77 2.46 -9.64
CA LYS A 19 -8.31 2.55 -9.82
C LYS A 19 -7.65 2.85 -8.49
N THR A 20 -8.08 3.93 -7.83
CA THR A 20 -7.57 4.37 -6.52
C THR A 20 -7.70 3.26 -5.49
N LEU A 21 -8.85 2.59 -5.45
CA LEU A 21 -9.12 1.50 -4.54
C LEU A 21 -8.18 0.30 -4.72
N HIS A 22 -7.92 -0.11 -5.97
CA HIS A 22 -6.97 -1.18 -6.25
C HIS A 22 -5.52 -0.79 -5.96
N LEU A 23 -5.13 0.46 -6.19
CA LEU A 23 -3.80 0.97 -5.83
C LEU A 23 -3.59 0.97 -4.30
N VAL A 24 -4.57 1.45 -3.54
CA VAL A 24 -4.50 1.42 -2.06
C VAL A 24 -4.42 -0.03 -1.56
N ALA A 25 -5.28 -0.92 -2.06
CA ALA A 25 -5.24 -2.34 -1.68
C ALA A 25 -3.91 -3.02 -2.09
N MET A 26 -3.32 -2.63 -3.21
CA MET A 26 -1.99 -3.11 -3.61
C MET A 26 -0.93 -2.68 -2.60
N ALA A 27 -0.93 -1.40 -2.21
CA ALA A 27 0.04 -0.85 -1.26
C ALA A 27 -0.03 -1.55 0.10
N THR A 28 -1.24 -1.76 0.62
CA THR A 28 -1.44 -2.42 1.93
C THR A 28 -0.97 -3.87 1.91
N HIS A 29 -1.28 -4.63 0.85
CA HIS A 29 -0.78 -5.99 0.70
C HIS A 29 0.75 -6.06 0.60
N LEU A 30 1.38 -5.15 -0.16
CA LEU A 30 2.84 -5.10 -0.26
C LEU A 30 3.49 -4.75 1.08
N ALA A 31 2.98 -3.74 1.79
CA ALA A 31 3.49 -3.33 3.09
C ALA A 31 3.37 -4.46 4.14
N ALA A 32 2.33 -5.31 4.03
CA ALA A 32 2.12 -6.48 4.88
C ALA A 32 2.88 -7.75 4.42
N GLY A 33 3.73 -7.68 3.39
CA GLY A 33 4.48 -8.82 2.87
C GLY A 33 3.65 -9.82 2.04
N ASN A 34 2.41 -9.48 1.68
CA ASN A 34 1.52 -10.33 0.87
C ASN A 34 1.65 -10.04 -0.63
N GLY A 35 2.76 -10.48 -1.23
CA GLY A 35 3.07 -10.24 -2.65
C GLY A 35 2.08 -10.89 -3.63
N TYR A 36 1.45 -12.01 -3.25
CA TYR A 36 0.47 -12.69 -4.11
C TYR A 36 -0.78 -11.83 -4.33
N CYS A 37 -1.39 -11.35 -3.24
CA CYS A 37 -2.57 -10.49 -3.33
C CYS A 37 -2.24 -9.15 -3.98
N ALA A 38 -1.06 -8.58 -3.69
CA ALA A 38 -0.59 -7.36 -4.36
C ALA A 38 -0.52 -7.51 -5.88
N LYS A 39 0.06 -8.61 -6.39
CA LYS A 39 0.13 -8.89 -7.83
C LYS A 39 -1.25 -8.98 -8.46
N TRP A 40 -2.21 -9.57 -7.76
CA TRP A 40 -3.59 -9.62 -8.23
C TRP A 40 -4.22 -8.22 -8.31
N ARG A 41 -3.94 -7.33 -7.34
CA ARG A 41 -4.41 -5.93 -7.38
C ARG A 41 -3.82 -5.12 -8.53
N VAL A 42 -2.55 -5.36 -8.92
CA VAL A 42 -1.94 -4.71 -10.10
C VAL A 42 -2.78 -4.94 -11.36
N LYS A 43 -3.25 -6.18 -11.57
CA LYS A 43 -4.09 -6.53 -12.72
C LYS A 43 -5.36 -5.67 -12.75
N HIS A 44 -6.11 -5.62 -11.66
CA HIS A 44 -7.35 -4.85 -11.58
C HIS A 44 -7.14 -3.34 -11.63
N ALA A 45 -6.04 -2.84 -11.06
CA ALA A 45 -5.67 -1.44 -11.18
C ALA A 45 -5.46 -1.05 -12.65
N ARG A 46 -4.75 -1.88 -13.43
CA ARG A 46 -4.57 -1.67 -14.89
C ARG A 46 -5.87 -1.75 -15.66
N GLU A 47 -6.75 -2.70 -15.35
CA GLU A 47 -8.09 -2.80 -15.96
C GLU A 47 -8.94 -1.56 -15.65
N ALA A 48 -8.70 -0.90 -14.52
CA ALA A 48 -9.31 0.38 -14.15
C ALA A 48 -8.56 1.62 -14.70
N GLY A 49 -7.53 1.43 -15.53
CA GLY A 49 -6.79 2.52 -16.18
C GLY A 49 -5.56 3.03 -15.45
N ALA A 50 -5.04 2.31 -14.46
CA ALA A 50 -3.77 2.67 -13.81
C ALA A 50 -2.60 2.58 -14.79
N THR A 51 -1.77 3.63 -14.79
CA THR A 51 -0.51 3.70 -15.51
C THR A 51 0.62 2.98 -14.74
N ASP A 52 1.67 2.62 -15.46
CA ASP A 52 2.88 2.07 -14.83
C ASP A 52 3.54 3.08 -13.87
N ALA A 53 3.38 4.38 -14.10
CA ALA A 53 3.89 5.42 -13.20
C ALA A 53 3.16 5.37 -11.85
N GLU A 54 1.81 5.36 -11.86
CA GLU A 54 1.00 5.24 -10.64
C GLU A 54 1.31 3.96 -9.86
N ILE A 55 1.52 2.84 -10.57
CA ILE A 55 1.91 1.58 -9.94
C ILE A 55 3.28 1.70 -9.26
N LYS A 56 4.28 2.28 -9.94
CA LYS A 56 5.64 2.49 -9.38
C LYS A 56 5.63 3.40 -8.17
N GLU A 57 4.89 4.51 -8.23
CA GLU A 57 4.72 5.42 -7.09
C GLU A 57 4.06 4.72 -5.90
N THR A 58 3.04 3.91 -6.17
CA THR A 58 2.34 3.14 -5.14
C THR A 58 3.26 2.09 -4.49
N ILE A 59 4.13 1.43 -5.27
CA ILE A 59 5.18 0.54 -4.73
C ILE A 59 6.12 1.34 -3.82
N GLY A 60 6.56 2.52 -4.25
CA GLY A 60 7.39 3.41 -3.43
C GLY A 60 6.73 3.76 -2.09
N MET A 61 5.42 4.02 -2.09
CA MET A 61 4.66 4.27 -0.86
C MET A 61 4.58 3.03 0.04
N ALA A 62 4.37 1.84 -0.53
CA ALA A 62 4.36 0.59 0.22
C ALA A 62 5.71 0.30 0.87
N VAL A 63 6.82 0.52 0.15
CA VAL A 63 8.18 0.37 0.69
C VAL A 63 8.41 1.33 1.85
N ARG A 64 8.00 2.60 1.72
CA ARG A 64 8.10 3.58 2.79
C ARG A 64 7.29 3.18 4.02
N ALA A 65 6.07 2.68 3.83
CA ALA A 65 5.24 2.20 4.92
C ALA A 65 5.89 1.01 5.65
N GLY A 66 6.37 0.01 4.92
CA GLY A 66 7.09 -1.13 5.51
C GLY A 66 8.36 -0.71 6.26
N ALA A 67 9.15 0.18 5.68
CA ALA A 67 10.36 0.70 6.32
C ALA A 67 10.08 1.50 7.60
N SER A 68 8.93 2.19 7.69
CA SER A 68 8.56 2.95 8.88
C SER A 68 8.34 2.07 10.10
N VAL A 69 7.84 0.84 9.92
CA VAL A 69 7.69 -0.13 11.01
C VAL A 69 9.06 -0.52 11.56
N ILE A 70 10.00 -0.88 10.69
CA ILE A 70 11.38 -1.22 11.08
C ILE A 70 12.06 -0.04 11.76
N TYR A 71 11.84 1.17 11.23
CA TYR A 71 12.41 2.39 11.80
C TYR A 71 11.88 2.67 13.21
N GLN A 72 10.57 2.52 13.43
CA GLN A 72 9.97 2.69 14.75
C GLN A 72 10.50 1.64 15.73
N GLU A 73 10.58 0.38 15.30
CA GLU A 73 11.13 -0.69 16.14
C GLU A 73 12.58 -0.42 16.56
N ALA A 74 13.37 0.20 15.67
CA ALA A 74 14.73 0.61 15.98
C ALA A 74 14.76 1.72 17.04
N ILE A 75 13.90 2.73 16.92
CA ILE A 75 13.77 3.81 17.92
C ILE A 75 13.36 3.26 19.28
N ASP A 76 12.41 2.32 19.31
CA ASP A 76 11.84 1.84 20.57
C ASP A 76 12.79 0.91 21.34
N ASN A 77 13.78 0.30 20.66
CA ASN A 77 14.62 -0.76 21.24
C ASN A 77 16.13 -0.44 21.29
N PHE A 78 16.60 0.62 20.64
CA PHE A 78 18.03 0.97 20.58
C PHE A 78 18.28 2.41 21.03
N PRO A 79 19.47 2.70 21.59
CA PRO A 79 19.84 4.06 21.97
C PRO A 79 19.96 4.98 20.75
N ASP A 80 19.71 6.27 20.96
CA ASP A 80 19.62 7.28 19.88
C ASP A 80 20.87 7.31 18.98
N ASP A 81 22.06 7.06 19.53
CA ASP A 81 23.34 7.04 18.79
C ASP A 81 23.48 5.86 17.81
N LEU A 82 22.65 4.83 17.95
CA LEU A 82 22.56 3.68 17.06
C LEU A 82 21.34 3.72 16.13
N THR A 83 20.47 4.72 16.26
CA THR A 83 19.28 4.87 15.41
C THR A 83 19.50 5.89 14.29
N PRO A 84 18.91 5.70 13.09
CA PRO A 84 19.03 6.70 12.04
C PRO A 84 18.34 8.01 12.47
N PRO A 85 18.88 9.17 12.05
CA PRO A 85 18.36 10.47 12.49
C PRO A 85 16.88 10.60 12.16
N ARG A 86 16.11 11.17 13.10
CA ARG A 86 14.70 11.50 12.88
C ARG A 86 14.62 12.43 11.67
N ARG A 87 13.86 12.03 10.65
CA ARG A 87 13.64 12.90 9.49
C ARG A 87 12.86 14.12 9.99
N ASN A 88 13.47 15.30 9.80
CA ASN A 88 12.85 16.60 10.05
C ASN A 88 11.58 16.80 9.21
#